data_AF-A0A951NJB7-F1
#
_entry.id   AF-A0A951NJB7-F1
#
_cell.length_a   1.000
_cell.length_b   1.000
_cell.length_c   1.000
_cell.angle_alpha   90.00
_cell.angle_beta   90.00
_cell.angle_gamma   90.00
#
_symmetry.space_group_name_H-M   'P 1'
#
loop_
_entity.id
_entity.type
_entity.pdbx_description
1 polymer ?
#
loop_
_entity_poly.entity_id
_entity_poly.type
_entity_poly.pdbx_seq_one_letter_code
_entity_poly.pdbx_strand_id
1 'polypeptide(L)' 'MCIEIAREAKQQYEKGTPLPEMREIVEAKYSRGLPGTPTPKPPREGTTAGD' A
#
# COMPACT_ATOMS: atom_id res chain seq x y z
N MET A 1 -2.61 -7.76 12.12
CA MET A 1 -3.29 -7.55 10.82
C MET A 1 -2.60 -6.50 9.98
N CYS A 2 -2.43 -5.26 10.46
CA CYS A 2 -1.74 -4.20 9.69
C CYS A 2 -0.25 -4.50 9.39
N ILE A 3 0.47 -5.15 10.31
CA ILE A 3 1.88 -5.53 10.11
C ILE A 3 2.04 -6.54 8.96
N GLU A 4 1.11 -7.48 8.84
CA GLU A 4 1.14 -8.49 7.77
C GLU A 4 0.85 -7.86 6.40
N ILE A 5 -0.13 -6.94 6.34
CA ILE A 5 -0.42 -6.15 5.13
C ILE A 5 0.80 -5.35 4.68
N ALA A 6 1.45 -4.66 5.61
CA ALA A 6 2.64 -3.85 5.31
C ALA A 6 3.82 -4.72 4.85
N ARG A 7 4.03 -5.89 5.48
CA ARG A 7 5.08 -6.83 5.09
C ARG A 7 4.86 -7.34 3.67
N GLU A 8 3.64 -7.69 3.31
CA GLU A 8 3.34 -8.24 1.98
C GLU A 8 3.43 -7.17 0.89
N ALA A 9 2.94 -5.95 1.16
CA ALA A 9 3.15 -4.82 0.27
C ALA A 9 4.64 -4.55 0.03
N LYS A 10 5.48 -4.60 1.07
CA LYS A 10 6.94 -4.47 0.94
C LYS A 10 7.55 -5.56 0.06
N GLN A 11 7.14 -6.81 0.23
CA GLN A 11 7.62 -7.93 -0.59
C GLN A 11 7.24 -7.76 -2.08
N GLN A 12 6.04 -7.26 -2.38
CA GLN A 12 5.64 -7.04 -3.77
C GLN A 12 6.38 -5.86 -4.40
N TYR A 13 6.65 -4.81 -3.63
CA TYR A 13 7.51 -3.70 -4.06
C TYR A 13 8.92 -4.17 -4.40
N GLU A 14 9.55 -4.97 -3.53
CA GLU A 14 10.90 -5.52 -3.75
C GLU A 14 10.99 -6.42 -4.99
N LYS A 15 9.88 -7.05 -5.40
CA LYS A 15 9.79 -7.83 -6.64
C LYS A 15 9.63 -6.98 -7.90
N GLY A 16 9.41 -5.68 -7.76
CA GLY A 16 9.13 -4.78 -8.89
C GLY A 16 7.68 -4.84 -9.37
N THR A 17 6.75 -5.30 -8.53
CA THR A 17 5.33 -5.35 -8.88
C THR A 17 4.77 -3.92 -9.03
N PRO A 18 4.03 -3.60 -10.10
CA PRO A 18 3.38 -2.30 -10.25
C PRO A 18 2.43 -1.99 -9.08
N LEU A 19 2.40 -0.73 -8.64
CA LEU A 19 1.55 -0.27 -7.54
C LEU A 19 0.06 -0.63 -7.66
N PRO A 20 -0.60 -0.55 -8.84
CA PRO A 20 -1.99 -0.96 -8.99
C PRO A 20 -2.19 -2.45 -8.68
N GLU A 21 -1.27 -3.30 -9.16
CA GLU A 21 -1.32 -4.75 -8.97
C GLU A 21 -1.04 -5.12 -7.50
N MET A 22 -0.09 -4.44 -6.86
CA MET A 22 0.15 -4.60 -5.42
C MET A 22 -1.09 -4.34 -4.58
N ARG A 23 -1.86 -3.30 -4.94
CA ARG A 23 -3.12 -2.97 -4.27
C ARG A 23 -4.13 -4.10 -4.43
N GLU A 24 -4.32 -4.59 -5.66
CA GLU A 24 -5.28 -5.68 -5.93
C GLU A 24 -4.94 -6.94 -5.14
N ILE A 25 -3.65 -7.31 -5.06
CA ILE A 25 -3.19 -8.48 -4.30
C ILE A 25 -3.49 -8.32 -2.80
N VAL A 26 -3.16 -7.16 -2.23
CA VAL A 26 -3.37 -6.88 -0.80
C VAL A 26 -4.87 -6.77 -0.50
N GLU A 27 -5.64 -6.09 -1.33
CA GLU A 27 -7.08 -5.97 -1.16
C GLU A 27 -7.77 -7.34 -1.31
N ALA A 28 -7.45 -8.15 -2.31
CA ALA A 28 -8.02 -9.49 -2.46
C ALA A 28 -7.78 -10.39 -1.24
N LYS A 29 -6.60 -10.26 -0.60
CA LYS A 29 -6.21 -11.09 0.54
C LYS A 29 -6.76 -10.60 1.88
N TYR A 30 -6.90 -9.29 2.06
CA TYR A 30 -7.21 -8.67 3.37
C TYR A 30 -8.53 -7.87 3.41
N SER A 31 -9.26 -7.72 2.30
CA SER A 31 -10.54 -6.99 2.21
C SER A 31 -11.69 -7.61 2.98
N ARG A 32 -11.64 -8.91 3.31
CA ARG A 32 -12.66 -9.57 4.12
C ARG A 32 -12.55 -9.10 5.58
N GLY A 33 -13.15 -7.95 5.88
CA GLY A 33 -13.38 -7.45 7.24
C GLY A 33 -12.62 -6.17 7.63
N LEU A 34 -11.88 -5.53 6.71
CA LEU A 34 -11.24 -4.24 6.99
C LEU A 34 -11.92 -3.12 6.20
N PRO A 35 -12.28 -1.99 6.84
CA PRO A 35 -12.63 -0.79 6.09
C PRO A 35 -11.40 -0.43 5.25
N GLY A 36 -11.58 -0.31 3.93
CA GLY A 36 -10.48 0.02 3.03
C GLY A 36 -9.71 1.22 3.56
N THR A 37 -8.39 1.08 3.73
CA THR A 37 -7.57 2.20 4.16
C THR A 37 -7.48 3.18 3.00
N PRO A 38 -7.95 4.42 3.14
CA PRO A 38 -7.86 5.39 2.06
C PRO A 38 -6.39 5.57 1.71
N THR A 39 -6.06 5.39 0.44
CA THR A 39 -4.75 5.70 -0.10
C THR A 39 -4.43 7.16 0.24
N PRO A 40 -3.34 7.45 0.96
CA PRO A 40 -2.92 8.84 1.12
C PRO A 40 -2.71 9.43 -0.26
N LYS A 41 -3.22 10.65 -0.47
CA LYS A 41 -2.93 11.39 -1.70
C LYS A 41 -1.40 11.50 -1.83
N PRO A 42 -0.84 11.41 -3.05
CA PRO A 42 0.56 11.72 -3.26
C PRO A 42 0.87 13.08 -2.60
N PRO A 43 2.07 13.26 -2.01
CA PRO A 43 2.50 14.59 -1.61
C PRO A 43 2.32 15.50 -2.82
N ARG A 44 1.72 16.68 -2.63
CA ARG A 44 1.65 17.69 -3.68
C ARG A 44 3.08 17.89 -4.17
N GLU A 45 3.29 17.85 -5.48
CA GLU A 45 4.60 18.10 -6.09
C GLU A 45 5.17 19.39 -5.50
N GLY A 46 6.19 19.26 -4.64
CA GLY A 46 6.80 20.39 -3.93
C GLY A 46 6.89 20.31 -2.40
N THR A 47 6.32 19.31 -1.71
CA THR A 47 6.57 19.12 -0.26
C THR A 47 7.60 18.01 -0.04
N THR A 48 8.87 18.40 0.10
CA THR A 48 9.93 17.55 0.64
C THR A 48 9.51 17.04 2.02
N ALA A 49 9.46 15.73 2.19
CA ALA A 49 9.25 15.11 3.50
C ALA A 49 10.50 15.36 4.35
N GLY A 50 10.47 16.42 5.16
CA GLY A 50 11.54 16.82 6.05
C GLY A 50 11.22 18.12 6.74
N ASP A 51 10.45 18.03 7.83
CA ASP A 51 10.65 18.79 9.07
C ASP A 51 10.06 17.97 10.23
#